data_AF-A0A5D3KU36-F1
#
_entry.id   AF-A0A5D3KU36-F1
#
_cell.length_a   1.000
_cell.length_b   1.000
_cell.length_c   1.000
_cell.angle_alpha   90.00
_cell.angle_beta   90.00
_cell.angle_gamma   90.00
#
_symmetry.space_group_name_H-M   'P 1'
#
loop_
_entity.id
_entity.type
_entity.pdbx_description
1 polymer ?
#
loop_
_entity_poly.entity_id
_entity_poly.type
_entity_poly.pdbx_seq_one_letter_code
_entity_poly.pdbx_strand_id
1 'polypeptide(L)'
;MRKTMIALAVGVTMVVGSVASSTPADARWRHGFPVAPVVGGLAAGALIGAALAAPRPYYYSYAYEPVGFEPYCRVRRERFWDGWTWRVRRIEDCY
;
A
#
# COMPACT_ATOMS: atom_id res chain seq x y z
N MET A 1 0.48 17.36 25.89
CA MET A 1 0.44 18.69 25.24
C MET A 1 1.31 18.81 23.99
N ARG A 2 2.41 18.05 23.83
CA ARG A 2 3.21 18.09 22.58
C ARG A 2 2.45 17.65 21.32
N LYS A 3 1.57 16.65 21.44
CA LYS A 3 0.74 16.14 20.33
C LYS A 3 -0.27 17.17 19.81
N THR A 4 -0.85 17.99 20.70
CA THR A 4 -1.80 19.04 20.33
C THR A 4 -1.11 20.21 19.63
N MET A 5 0.11 20.57 20.07
CA MET A 5 0.93 21.58 19.42
C MET A 5 1.36 21.17 18.00
N ILE A 6 1.74 19.89 17.80
CA ILE A 6 2.09 19.35 16.47
C ILE A 6 0.87 19.33 15.55
N ALA A 7 -0.29 18.90 16.04
CA ALA A 7 -1.53 18.87 15.24
C ALA A 7 -1.97 20.27 14.77
N LEU A 8 -1.84 21.27 15.65
CA LEU A 8 -2.21 22.64 15.34
C LEU A 8 -1.27 23.28 14.31
N ALA A 9 0.03 23.00 14.40
CA ALA A 9 1.02 23.47 13.42
C ALA A 9 0.77 22.89 12.01
N VAL A 10 0.42 21.60 11.91
CA VAL A 10 0.06 20.96 10.62
C VAL A 10 -1.24 21.52 10.04
N GLY A 11 -2.23 21.82 10.88
CA GLY A 11 -3.48 22.43 10.43
C GLY A 11 -3.27 23.82 9.83
N VAL A 12 -2.43 24.65 10.45
CA VAL A 12 -2.17 26.02 10.00
C VAL A 12 -1.41 26.06 8.66
N THR A 13 -0.42 25.19 8.45
CA THR A 13 0.33 25.17 7.18
C THR A 13 -0.53 24.72 5.99
N MET A 14 -1.50 23.83 6.21
CA MET A 14 -2.42 23.35 5.18
C MET A 14 -3.43 24.43 4.74
N VAL A 15 -3.85 25.30 5.66
CA VAL A 15 -4.73 26.45 5.37
C VAL A 15 -3.98 27.56 4.64
N VAL A 16 -2.72 27.84 4.99
CA VAL A 16 -1.92 28.87 4.31
C VAL A 16 -1.48 28.42 2.90
N GLY A 17 -1.21 27.12 2.72
CA GLY A 17 -0.86 26.57 1.41
C GLY A 17 -1.97 26.67 0.37
N SER A 18 -3.24 26.51 0.78
CA SER A 18 -4.38 26.54 -0.14
C SER A 18 -4.72 27.94 -0.64
N VAL A 19 -4.51 28.98 0.17
CA VAL A 19 -4.73 30.38 -0.24
C VAL A 19 -3.59 30.95 -1.09
N ALA A 20 -2.37 30.43 -0.97
CA ALA A 20 -1.24 30.87 -1.79
C ALA A 20 -1.22 30.26 -3.20
N SER A 21 -1.92 29.13 -3.43
CA SER A 21 -1.97 28.45 -4.74
C SER A 21 -3.04 28.96 -5.70
N SER A 22 -3.77 30.04 -5.38
CA SER A 22 -4.61 30.72 -6.37
C SER A 22 -3.74 31.61 -7.27
N THR A 23 -2.81 31.01 -8.01
CA THR A 23 -2.23 31.69 -9.17
C THR A 23 -3.36 31.96 -10.15
N PRO A 24 -3.46 33.16 -10.76
CA PRO A 24 -4.47 33.42 -11.77
C PRO A 24 -4.36 32.32 -12.82
N ALA A 25 -5.45 31.57 -13.01
CA ALA A 25 -5.54 30.59 -14.07
C ALA A 25 -5.41 31.37 -15.39
N ASP A 26 -4.18 31.46 -15.90
CA ASP A 26 -3.91 31.92 -17.25
C ASP A 26 -4.64 30.96 -18.18
N ALA A 27 -5.86 31.34 -18.53
CA ALA A 27 -6.75 30.71 -19.49
C ALA A 27 -6.18 30.87 -20.91
N ARG A 28 -4.91 30.49 -21.12
CA ARG A 28 -4.26 30.39 -22.43
C ARG A 28 -4.57 29.07 -23.14
N TRP A 29 -5.50 28.27 -22.63
CA TRP A 29 -6.01 27.10 -23.33
C TRP A 29 -7.14 27.50 -24.29
N ARG A 30 -6.74 28.16 -25.38
CA ARG A 30 -7.59 28.34 -26.55
C ARG A 30 -7.82 26.95 -27.16
N HIS A 31 -9.01 26.38 -26.94
CA HIS A 31 -9.53 25.14 -27.56
C HIS A 31 -8.97 23.79 -27.08
N GLY A 32 -9.12 23.47 -25.79
CA GLY A 32 -8.91 22.10 -25.31
C GLY A 32 -9.71 21.81 -24.06
N PHE A 33 -10.29 20.60 -23.97
CA PHE A 33 -10.92 20.06 -22.76
C PHE A 33 -9.98 20.27 -21.56
N PRO A 34 -10.48 20.61 -20.35
CA PRO A 34 -9.65 20.95 -19.20
C PRO A 34 -9.00 19.69 -18.60
N VAL A 35 -8.07 19.07 -19.34
CA VAL A 35 -7.37 17.84 -18.94
C VAL A 35 -6.43 18.11 -17.77
N ALA A 36 -5.75 19.26 -17.76
CA ALA A 36 -4.76 19.61 -16.73
C ALA A 36 -5.34 19.64 -15.29
N PRO A 37 -6.46 20.35 -15.00
CA PRO A 37 -7.03 20.34 -13.64
C PRO A 37 -7.61 18.99 -13.23
N VAL A 38 -8.16 18.20 -14.17
CA VAL A 38 -8.70 16.87 -13.88
C VAL A 38 -7.59 15.89 -13.50
N VAL A 39 -6.49 15.87 -14.26
CA VAL A 39 -5.33 15.02 -13.96
C VAL A 39 -4.67 15.43 -12.65
N GLY A 40 -4.53 16.74 -12.39
CA GLY A 40 -3.99 17.26 -11.13
C GLY A 40 -4.84 16.86 -9.91
N GLY A 41 -6.17 16.97 -10.02
CA GLY A 41 -7.10 16.58 -8.96
C GLY A 41 -7.06 15.08 -8.65
N LEU A 42 -7.02 14.23 -9.69
CA LEU A 42 -6.94 12.77 -9.50
C LEU A 42 -5.60 12.33 -8.91
N ALA A 43 -4.48 12.91 -9.37
CA ALA A 43 -3.16 12.60 -8.83
C ALA A 43 -3.05 13.00 -7.36
N ALA A 44 -3.51 14.20 -6.99
CA ALA A 44 -3.51 14.65 -5.60
C ALA A 44 -4.41 13.78 -4.71
N GLY A 45 -5.62 13.45 -5.19
CA GLY A 45 -6.55 12.57 -4.47
C GLY A 45 -5.99 11.16 -4.26
N ALA A 46 -5.34 10.58 -5.26
CA ALA A 46 -4.72 9.26 -5.17
C ALA A 46 -3.54 9.25 -4.18
N LEU A 47 -2.71 10.29 -4.15
CA LEU A 47 -1.59 10.40 -3.21
C LEU A 47 -2.06 10.51 -1.76
N ILE A 48 -3.08 11.34 -1.49
CA ILE A 48 -3.66 11.49 -0.15
C ILE A 48 -4.38 10.20 0.27
N GLY A 49 -5.16 9.60 -0.63
CA GLY A 49 -5.85 8.34 -0.40
C GLY A 49 -4.88 7.20 -0.10
N ALA A 50 -3.78 7.09 -0.85
CA ALA A 50 -2.74 6.09 -0.62
C ALA A 50 -2.02 6.30 0.72
N ALA A 51 -1.75 7.55 1.11
CA ALA A 51 -1.15 7.86 2.40
C ALA A 51 -2.06 7.50 3.58
N LEU A 52 -3.38 7.73 3.46
CA LEU A 52 -4.36 7.39 4.49
C LEU A 52 -4.66 5.88 4.56
N ALA A 53 -4.63 5.20 3.42
CA ALA A 53 -4.81 3.75 3.31
C ALA A 53 -3.53 2.97 3.62
N ALA A 54 -2.39 3.65 3.80
CA ALA A 54 -1.14 2.99 4.14
C ALA A 54 -1.33 2.18 5.44
N PRO A 55 -1.06 0.86 5.41
CA PRO A 55 -1.18 0.03 6.59
C PRO A 55 -0.24 0.57 7.67
N ARG A 56 -0.81 0.86 8.83
CA ARG A 56 -0.04 1.32 9.99
C ARG A 56 0.93 0.20 10.38
N PRO A 57 2.22 0.48 10.61
CA PRO A 57 3.15 -0.55 11.04
C PRO A 57 2.66 -1.11 12.37
N TYR A 58 2.16 -2.34 12.33
CA TYR A 58 1.86 -3.12 13.52
C TYR A 58 3.21 -3.40 14.18
N TYR A 59 3.45 -2.80 15.35
CA TYR A 59 4.53 -3.22 16.21
C TYR A 59 4.23 -4.66 16.62
N TYR A 60 4.94 -5.62 16.01
CA TYR A 60 4.92 -7.02 16.43
C TYR A 60 5.47 -7.09 17.86
N SER A 61 4.57 -7.08 18.83
CA SER A 61 4.87 -7.63 20.14
C SER A 61 5.13 -9.11 19.93
N TYR A 62 6.36 -9.57 20.18
CA TYR A 62 6.71 -10.98 20.22
C TYR A 62 5.83 -11.68 21.26
N ALA A 63 4.68 -12.20 20.82
CA ALA A 63 3.95 -13.20 21.57
C ALA A 63 4.78 -14.48 21.50
N TYR A 64 5.21 -14.98 22.66
CA TYR A 64 5.79 -16.32 22.75
C TYR A 64 4.70 -17.31 22.40
N GLU A 65 4.73 -17.80 21.16
CA GLU A 65 3.90 -18.92 20.71
C GLU A 65 4.38 -20.18 21.45
N PRO A 66 3.48 -20.92 22.12
CA PRO A 66 3.86 -22.19 22.75
C PRO A 66 4.35 -23.13 21.65
N VAL A 67 5.61 -23.56 21.77
CA VAL A 67 6.25 -24.50 20.83
C VAL A 67 5.63 -25.88 21.06
N GLY A 68 4.45 -26.09 20.49
CA GLY A 68 3.94 -27.42 20.22
C GLY A 68 4.89 -28.10 19.26
N PHE A 69 5.29 -29.33 19.54
CA PHE A 69 6.03 -30.17 18.60
C PHE A 69 5.04 -30.62 17.51
N GLU A 70 4.60 -29.67 16.69
CA GLU A 70 3.73 -29.91 15.55
C GLU A 70 4.62 -30.56 14.47
N PRO A 71 4.32 -31.79 14.01
CA PRO A 71 5.12 -32.42 12.96
C PRO A 71 5.14 -31.49 11.74
N TYR A 72 6.35 -31.14 11.29
CA TYR A 72 6.51 -30.22 10.18
C TYR A 72 6.28 -30.98 8.88
N CYS A 73 5.03 -31.02 8.43
CA CYS A 73 4.65 -31.59 7.15
C CYS A 73 4.87 -30.57 6.04
N ARG A 74 5.86 -30.82 5.18
CA ARG A 74 6.11 -30.03 3.97
C ARG A 74 5.59 -30.77 2.75
N VAL A 75 4.78 -30.04 1.97
CA VAL A 75 4.23 -30.56 0.72
C VAL A 75 5.20 -30.29 -0.42
N ARG A 76 5.88 -31.33 -0.92
CA ARG A 76 6.78 -31.25 -2.08
C ARG A 76 6.07 -31.71 -3.35
N ARG A 77 6.25 -30.96 -4.44
CA ARG A 77 5.86 -31.41 -5.79
C ARG A 77 7.05 -32.13 -6.42
N GLU A 78 6.88 -33.40 -6.73
CA GLU A 78 7.90 -34.23 -7.37
C GLU A 78 7.45 -34.63 -8.77
N ARG A 79 8.36 -34.46 -9.74
CA ARG A 79 8.12 -34.88 -11.12
C ARG A 79 8.65 -36.30 -11.30
N PHE A 80 7.81 -37.20 -11.79
CA PHE A 80 8.18 -38.59 -12.06
C PHE A 80 7.73 -38.99 -13.47
N TRP A 81 8.42 -39.97 -14.04
CA TRP A 81 8.09 -40.56 -15.33
C TRP A 81 7.18 -41.76 -15.12
N ASP A 82 6.01 -41.78 -15.76
CA ASP A 82 5.02 -42.87 -15.61
C ASP A 82 5.15 -43.96 -16.69
N GLY A 83 6.15 -43.86 -17.57
CA GLY A 83 6.35 -44.74 -18.71
C GLY A 83 5.89 -44.13 -20.05
N TRP A 84 5.05 -43.10 -20.02
CA TRP A 84 4.48 -42.48 -21.23
C TRP A 84 4.65 -40.96 -21.26
N THR A 85 4.57 -40.31 -20.09
CA THR A 85 4.67 -38.86 -19.95
C THR A 85 5.28 -38.47 -18.61
N TRP A 86 5.70 -37.22 -18.53
CA TRP A 86 6.10 -36.62 -17.26
C TRP A 86 4.85 -36.23 -16.47
N ARG A 87 4.73 -36.74 -15.25
CA ARG A 87 3.67 -36.34 -14.32
C ARG A 87 4.25 -35.73 -13.06
N VAL A 88 3.43 -34.89 -12.41
CA VAL A 88 3.77 -34.26 -11.13
C VAL A 88 2.87 -34.84 -10.06
N ARG A 89 3.47 -35.35 -8.98
CA ARG A 89 2.76 -35.78 -7.78
C ARG A 89 3.05 -34.84 -6.62
N ARG A 90 2.06 -34.69 -5.75
CA ARG A 90 2.19 -34.00 -4.47
C ARG A 90 2.53 -35.05 -3.42
N ILE A 91 3.65 -34.88 -2.73
CA ILE A 91 4.10 -35.74 -1.62
C ILE A 91 4.11 -34.87 -0.38
N GLU A 92 3.63 -35.42 0.72
CA GLU A 92 3.67 -34.79 2.04
C GLU A 92 4.78 -35.47 2.85
N ASP A 93 5.86 -34.73 3.13
CA ASP A 93 6.98 -35.20 3.95
C ASP A 93 6.82 -34.59 5.35
N CYS A 94 6.52 -35.42 6.35
CA CYS A 94 6.43 -35.00 7.75
C CYS A 94 7.73 -35.36 8.49
N TYR A 95 8.24 -34.42 9.30
CA TYR A 95 9.45 -34.55 10.14
C TYR A 95 9.13 -34.34 11.61
#